data_AF-A0A0C9Z7I0-F1
#
_entry.id   AF-A0A0C9Z7I0-F1
#
_cell.length_a   1.000
_cell.length_b   1.000
_cell.length_c   1.000
_cell.angle_alpha   90.00
_cell.angle_beta   90.00
_cell.angle_gamma   90.00
#
_symmetry.space_group_name_H-M   'P 1'
#
loop_
_entity.id
_entity.type
_entity.pdbx_description
1 polymer ?
#
loop_
_entity_poly.entity_id
_entity_poly.type
_entity_poly.pdbx_seq_one_letter_code
_entity_poly.pdbx_strand_id
1 'polypeptide(L)'
;IQRPFKLAVKQTQHADIVNKSLARLTHDSSASLIRLDTTIGTLRDRSLQWVVNGYHAINKPELVKQAFFMCKAGEKFNLSFASLTSREALQYLRDVQKNDPA
;
A
#
# COMPACT_ATOMS: atom_id res chain seq x y z
N ILE A 1 -6.54 -1.40 1.90
CA ILE A 1 -5.20 -1.31 1.26
C ILE A 1 -4.15 -0.53 2.07
N GLN A 2 -4.50 0.56 2.77
CA GLN A 2 -3.53 1.37 3.52
C GLN A 2 -2.78 0.61 4.63
N ARG A 3 -3.48 -0.21 5.43
CA ARG A 3 -2.87 -1.00 6.53
C ARG A 3 -1.78 -1.98 6.04
N PRO A 4 -2.05 -2.89 5.08
CA PRO A 4 -1.02 -3.80 4.58
C PRO A 4 0.14 -3.05 3.89
N PHE A 5 -0.13 -1.94 3.21
CA PHE A 5 0.92 -1.10 2.65
C PHE A 5 1.88 -0.56 3.72
N LYS A 6 1.35 0.06 4.78
CA LYS A 6 2.17 0.57 5.90
C LYS A 6 2.99 -0.55 6.55
N LEU A 7 2.43 -1.76 6.68
CA LEU A 7 3.16 -2.91 7.20
C LEU A 7 4.32 -3.32 6.28
N ALA A 8 4.08 -3.42 4.97
CA ALA A 8 5.11 -3.77 3.99
C ALA A 8 6.26 -2.75 3.95
N VAL A 9 5.94 -1.46 4.04
CA VAL A 9 6.95 -0.39 4.13
C VAL A 9 7.81 -0.55 5.39
N LYS A 10 7.19 -0.80 6.56
CA LYS A 10 7.92 -1.05 7.81
C LYS A 10 8.83 -2.28 7.73
N GLN A 11 8.34 -3.37 7.13
CA GLN A 11 9.14 -4.58 6.92
C GLN A 11 10.34 -4.31 6.01
N THR A 12 10.14 -3.53 4.94
CA THR A 12 11.23 -3.15 4.04
C THR A 12 12.27 -2.28 4.75
N GLN A 13 11.83 -1.29 5.53
CA GLN A 13 12.72 -0.46 6.34
C GLN A 13 13.54 -1.30 7.31
N HIS A 14 12.89 -2.24 8.02
CA HIS A 14 13.57 -3.13 8.95
C HIS A 14 14.62 -3.98 8.24
N ALA A 15 14.28 -4.58 7.10
CA ALA A 15 15.21 -5.38 6.30
C ALA A 15 16.42 -4.54 5.82
N ASP A 16 16.21 -3.30 5.38
CA ASP A 16 17.31 -2.39 4.98
C ASP A 16 18.28 -2.11 6.14
N ILE A 17 17.74 -1.83 7.33
CA ILE A 17 18.54 -1.59 8.56
C ILE A 17 19.35 -2.83 8.93
N VAL A 18 18.73 -4.01 8.91
CA VAL A 18 19.39 -5.28 9.22
C VAL A 18 20.50 -5.57 8.22
N ASN A 19 20.20 -5.51 6.92
CA ASN A 19 21.17 -5.83 5.87
C ASN A 19 22.38 -4.89 5.90
N LYS A 20 22.17 -3.59 6.13
CA LYS A 20 23.27 -2.62 6.25
C LYS A 20 24.09 -2.81 7.52
N SER A 21 23.46 -3.18 8.63
CA SER A 21 24.16 -3.48 9.87
C SER A 21 25.00 -4.75 9.72
N LEU A 22 24.45 -5.79 9.12
CA LEU A 22 25.16 -7.04 8.81
C LEU A 22 26.35 -6.79 7.89
N ALA A 23 26.18 -6.02 6.81
CA ALA A 23 27.27 -5.67 5.90
C ALA A 23 28.44 -4.96 6.61
N ARG A 24 28.15 -4.13 7.61
CA ARG A 24 29.20 -3.48 8.41
C ARG A 24 29.87 -4.44 9.39
N LEU A 25 29.11 -5.32 10.03
CA LEU A 25 29.65 -6.36 10.91
C LEU A 25 30.60 -7.30 10.16
N THR A 26 30.27 -7.67 8.92
CA THR A 26 31.11 -8.55 8.09
C THR A 26 32.41 -7.88 7.65
N HIS A 27 32.51 -6.55 7.72
CA HIS A 27 33.72 -5.78 7.42
C HIS A 27 34.53 -5.42 8.68
N ASP A 28 34.50 -6.29 9.70
CA ASP A 28 35.32 -6.23 10.93
C ASP A 28 35.06 -4.99 11.81
N SER A 29 33.87 -4.40 11.71
CA SER A 29 33.44 -3.32 12.59
C SER A 29 32.88 -3.90 13.89
N SER A 30 33.45 -3.51 15.04
CA SER A 30 32.85 -3.80 16.34
C SER A 30 31.39 -3.31 16.38
N ALA A 31 30.48 -4.14 16.90
CA ALA A 31 29.05 -3.86 16.95
C ALA A 31 28.73 -2.51 17.64
N SER A 32 29.55 -2.09 18.61
CA SER A 32 29.38 -0.81 19.32
C SER A 32 29.71 0.43 18.48
N LEU A 33 30.39 0.26 17.34
CA LEU A 33 30.79 1.35 16.43
C LEU A 33 29.87 1.50 15.22
N ILE A 34 28.88 0.61 15.06
CA ILE A 34 27.99 0.63 13.90
C ILE A 34 27.06 1.84 13.99
N ARG A 35 27.31 2.82 13.13
CA ARG A 35 26.41 3.94 12.87
C ARG A 35 25.91 3.89 11.44
N LEU A 36 24.61 3.69 11.26
CA LEU A 36 24.00 3.82 9.95
C LEU A 36 24.01 5.28 9.52
N ASP A 37 24.31 5.53 8.25
CA ASP A 37 24.18 6.86 7.68
C ASP A 37 22.71 7.28 7.67
N THR A 38 22.43 8.39 8.38
CA THR A 38 21.12 9.04 8.55
C THR A 38 21.09 10.45 7.96
N THR A 39 22.05 10.80 7.11
CA THR A 39 22.00 12.07 6.36
C THR A 39 20.71 12.15 5.54
N ILE A 40 20.20 13.37 5.37
CA ILE A 40 18.89 13.59 4.72
C ILE A 40 18.87 13.02 3.29
N GLY A 41 19.96 13.17 2.53
CA GLY A 41 20.07 12.61 1.17
C GLY A 41 19.90 11.09 1.18
N THR A 42 20.67 10.41 2.03
CA THR A 42 20.59 8.95 2.19
C THR A 42 19.22 8.48 2.68
N LEU A 43 18.57 9.18 3.60
CA LEU A 43 17.23 8.83 4.07
C LEU A 43 16.16 9.04 3.00
N ARG A 44 16.29 10.07 2.15
CA ARG A 44 15.37 10.31 1.04
C ARG A 44 15.41 9.16 0.05
N ASP A 45 16.59 8.75 -0.39
CA ASP A 45 16.74 7.64 -1.35
C ASP A 45 16.20 6.32 -0.78
N ARG A 46 16.55 6.02 0.48
CA ARG A 46 16.07 4.80 1.16
C ARG A 46 14.56 4.79 1.35
N SER A 47 13.99 5.90 1.81
CA SER A 47 12.55 5.98 2.07
C SER A 47 11.71 5.78 0.81
N LEU A 48 12.15 6.32 -0.33
CA LEU A 48 11.53 6.07 -1.63
C LEU A 48 11.60 4.59 -1.99
N GLN A 49 12.76 3.94 -1.81
CA GLN A 49 12.88 2.51 -2.06
C GLN A 49 11.93 1.68 -1.16
N TRP A 50 11.76 2.06 0.11
CA TRP A 50 10.84 1.37 1.02
C TRP A 50 9.38 1.50 0.56
N VAL A 51 9.00 2.68 0.05
CA VAL A 51 7.67 2.94 -0.52
C VAL A 51 7.45 2.12 -1.80
N VAL A 52 8.43 2.09 -2.71
CA VAL A 52 8.36 1.32 -3.97
C VAL A 52 8.24 -0.18 -3.69
N ASN A 53 9.07 -0.71 -2.80
CA ASN A 53 8.99 -2.12 -2.39
C ASN A 53 7.66 -2.43 -1.71
N GLY A 54 7.17 -1.52 -0.86
CA GLY A 54 5.84 -1.62 -0.25
C GLY A 54 4.73 -1.69 -1.29
N TYR A 55 4.81 -0.87 -2.35
CA TYR A 55 3.88 -0.90 -3.48
C TYR A 55 3.92 -2.26 -4.18
N HIS A 56 5.10 -2.75 -4.56
CA HIS A 56 5.22 -4.07 -5.21
C HIS A 56 4.68 -5.21 -4.34
N ALA A 57 4.87 -5.13 -3.03
CA ALA A 57 4.37 -6.14 -2.09
C ALA A 57 2.82 -6.20 -2.03
N ILE A 58 2.13 -5.06 -2.23
CA ILE A 58 0.67 -4.99 -2.14
C ILE A 58 -0.06 -4.85 -3.48
N ASN A 59 0.67 -4.58 -4.57
CA ASN A 59 0.12 -4.42 -5.91
C ASN A 59 -0.22 -5.79 -6.52
N LYS A 60 -1.10 -6.52 -5.83
CA LYS A 60 -1.59 -7.82 -6.23
C LYS A 60 -3.07 -7.72 -6.59
N PRO A 61 -3.51 -8.24 -7.75
CA PRO A 61 -4.88 -8.04 -8.23
C PRO A 61 -5.96 -8.42 -7.20
N GLU A 62 -5.74 -9.49 -6.44
CA GLU A 62 -6.65 -9.96 -5.40
C GLU A 62 -6.82 -8.93 -4.27
N LEU A 63 -5.72 -8.33 -3.78
CA LEU A 63 -5.76 -7.32 -2.72
C LEU A 63 -6.40 -6.02 -3.21
N VAL A 64 -6.08 -5.60 -4.44
CA VAL A 64 -6.64 -4.39 -5.04
C VAL A 64 -8.14 -4.56 -5.26
N LYS A 65 -8.57 -5.65 -5.91
CA LYS A 65 -10.00 -5.94 -6.14
C LYS A 65 -10.77 -6.04 -4.82
N GLN A 66 -10.21 -6.73 -3.82
CA GLN A 66 -10.84 -6.85 -2.51
C GLN A 66 -10.98 -5.49 -1.81
N ALA A 67 -10.00 -4.59 -1.95
CA ALA A 67 -10.09 -3.26 -1.36
C ALA A 67 -11.28 -2.46 -1.90
N PHE A 68 -11.52 -2.48 -3.21
CA PHE A 68 -12.68 -1.81 -3.82
C PHE A 68 -14.00 -2.50 -3.49
N PHE A 69 -14.01 -3.83 -3.45
CA PHE A 69 -15.18 -4.61 -3.04
C PHE A 69 -15.65 -4.27 -1.61
N MET A 70 -14.71 -4.04 -0.69
CA MET A 70 -15.01 -3.68 0.69
C MET A 70 -15.48 -2.22 0.87
N CYS A 71 -15.30 -1.36 -0.12
CA CYS A 71 -15.71 0.03 -0.06
C CYS A 71 -17.16 0.17 -0.53
N LYS A 72 -18.09 0.41 0.39
CA LYS A 72 -19.51 0.59 0.07
C LYS A 72 -19.77 1.95 -0.62
N ALA A 73 -20.72 1.94 -1.56
CA ALA A 73 -21.27 3.11 -2.23
C ALA A 73 -22.80 3.11 -2.00
N GLY A 74 -23.23 3.80 -0.95
CA GLY A 74 -24.58 3.64 -0.40
C GLY A 74 -24.78 2.27 0.22
N GLU A 75 -26.04 1.82 0.29
CA GLU A 75 -26.38 0.53 0.90
C GLU A 75 -26.29 -0.65 -0.07
N LYS A 76 -26.55 -0.41 -1.36
CA LYS A 76 -26.75 -1.47 -2.37
C LYS A 76 -25.49 -1.84 -3.14
N PHE A 77 -24.54 -0.92 -3.29
CA PHE A 77 -23.38 -1.11 -4.17
C PHE A 77 -22.06 -0.98 -3.41
N ASN A 78 -20.99 -1.44 -4.03
CA ASN A 78 -19.62 -1.17 -3.62
C ASN A 78 -18.81 -0.60 -4.80
N LEU A 79 -17.58 -0.17 -4.53
CA LEU A 79 -16.71 0.48 -5.52
C LEU A 79 -15.95 -0.51 -6.42
N SER A 80 -16.23 -1.81 -6.33
CA SER A 80 -15.62 -2.76 -7.28
C SER A 80 -16.16 -2.55 -8.69
N PHE A 81 -15.31 -2.82 -9.68
CA PHE A 81 -15.71 -2.77 -11.09
C PHE A 81 -16.97 -3.60 -11.36
N ALA A 82 -17.01 -4.84 -10.87
CA ALA A 82 -18.16 -5.74 -11.06
C ALA A 82 -19.46 -5.17 -10.48
N SER A 83 -19.40 -4.47 -9.34
CA SER A 83 -20.57 -3.81 -8.76
C SER A 83 -21.00 -2.60 -9.59
N LEU A 84 -20.07 -1.73 -9.97
CA LEU A 84 -20.38 -0.48 -10.67
C LEU A 84 -20.79 -0.69 -12.13
N THR A 85 -20.35 -1.77 -12.77
CA THR A 85 -20.75 -2.15 -14.13
C THR A 85 -21.86 -3.20 -14.16
N SER A 86 -22.45 -3.53 -13.01
CA SER A 86 -23.57 -4.46 -12.93
C SER A 86 -24.79 -3.88 -13.63
N ARG A 87 -25.67 -4.74 -14.16
CA ARG A 87 -26.91 -4.30 -14.80
C ARG A 87 -27.79 -3.52 -13.81
N GLU A 88 -27.81 -3.96 -12.56
CA GLU A 88 -28.54 -3.34 -11.47
C GLU A 88 -28.03 -1.92 -11.19
N ALA A 89 -26.71 -1.72 -11.09
CA ALA A 89 -26.13 -0.40 -10.88
C ALA A 89 -26.40 0.54 -12.06
N LEU A 90 -26.25 0.05 -13.29
CA LEU A 90 -26.52 0.85 -14.49
C LEU A 90 -28.01 1.23 -14.60
N GLN A 91 -28.92 0.32 -14.25
CA GLN A 91 -30.36 0.62 -14.23
C GLN A 91 -30.70 1.62 -13.11
N TYR A 92 -30.11 1.46 -11.92
CA TYR A 92 -30.30 2.40 -10.82
C TYR A 92 -29.90 3.83 -11.20
N LEU A 93 -28.80 4.00 -11.95
CA LEU A 93 -28.36 5.28 -12.49
C LEU A 93 -29.29 5.83 -13.58
N ARG A 94 -29.84 4.98 -14.46
CA ARG A 94 -30.84 5.42 -15.46
C ARG A 94 -32.11 5.95 -14.80
N ASP A 95 -32.53 5.30 -13.73
CA ASP A 95 -33.72 5.66 -12.97
C ASP A 95 -33.41 6.71 -11.88
N VAL A 96 -32.31 7.45 -11.97
CA VAL A 96 -31.87 8.38 -10.91
C VAL A 96 -32.93 9.43 -10.57
N GLN A 97 -33.67 9.95 -11.56
CA GLN A 97 -34.76 10.91 -11.31
C GLN A 97 -35.87 10.34 -10.40
N LYS A 98 -36.06 9.02 -10.40
CA LYS A 98 -37.00 8.33 -9.51
C LYS A 98 -36.34 7.93 -8.19
N ASN A 99 -35.07 7.52 -8.24
CA ASN A 99 -34.36 6.96 -7.09
C ASN A 99 -33.76 8.02 -6.16
N ASP A 100 -33.46 9.21 -6.68
CA ASP A 100 -32.89 10.36 -5.99
C ASP A 100 -33.46 11.67 -6.60
N PRO A 101 -34.75 11.95 -6.37
CA PRO A 101 -35.38 13.17 -6.85
C PRO A 101 -34.82 14.38 -6.09
N ALA A 102 -34.48 15.43 -6.84
CA ALA A 102 -33.92 16.69 -6.32
C ALA A 102 -34.84 17.41 -5.32
#